data_AF-A0A2W0ESE2-F1
#
_entry.id   AF-A0A2W0ESE2-F1
#
_cell.length_a   1.000
_cell.length_b   1.000
_cell.length_c   1.000
_cell.angle_alpha   90.00
_cell.angle_beta   90.00
_cell.angle_gamma   90.00
#
_symmetry.space_group_name_H-M   'P 1'
#
loop_
_entity.id
_entity.type
_entity.pdbx_description
1 polymer ?
#
loop_
_entity_poly.entity_id
_entity_poly.type
_entity_poly.pdbx_seq_one_letter_code
_entity_poly.pdbx_strand_id
1 'polypeptide(L)'
;AAKAIAGSSRIRLRASALFSELDKNQLLQHEAFVHVATAQNGARQPNLTSLGLGAPRTTQTQEGIATLAELFTGSMDINRLRRLALRVLAVQQALEGADFIQVFEGFLAAGQSQEESFRSTQRVFRGADLRGGSAFTKDAAYLTGLLGVHTLLRIAIRDNRPELVGHLFAGRLSLGDTVRLAPLFESGWLKGPTYLPAWASDLRLLAANLAFSAFIAQIKLDVLDLEVFMAFAEEHESDASAQ
;
A
#
# COMPACT_ATOMS: atom_id res chain seq x y z
N ALA A 1 5.34 18.90 9.21
CA ALA A 1 5.21 18.00 10.38
C ALA A 1 4.01 17.08 10.19
N ALA A 2 4.03 15.86 10.75
CA ALA A 2 2.93 14.90 10.60
C ALA A 2 1.61 15.43 11.21
N LYS A 3 0.48 15.20 10.53
CA LYS A 3 -0.86 15.64 10.98
C LYS A 3 -1.43 14.75 12.10
N ALA A 4 -1.01 13.49 12.14
CA ALA A 4 -1.43 12.50 13.14
C ALA A 4 -0.30 11.53 13.49
N ILE A 5 -0.42 10.87 14.64
CA ILE A 5 0.45 9.79 15.10
C ILE A 5 -0.43 8.64 15.60
N ALA A 6 -0.28 7.45 15.01
CA ALA A 6 -0.93 6.24 15.47
C ALA A 6 -0.04 5.46 16.44
N GLY A 7 -0.60 5.09 17.58
CA GLY A 7 -0.06 4.08 18.49
C GLY A 7 -0.84 2.76 18.34
N SER A 8 -0.52 1.76 19.16
CA SER A 8 -1.17 0.44 19.11
C SER A 8 -2.66 0.45 19.48
N SER A 9 -3.15 1.48 20.17
CA SER A 9 -4.53 1.58 20.66
C SER A 9 -5.19 2.95 20.48
N ARG A 10 -4.45 3.95 19.99
CA ARG A 10 -4.93 5.35 19.92
C ARG A 10 -4.31 6.06 18.73
N ILE A 11 -5.10 6.93 18.09
CA ILE A 11 -4.60 7.88 17.09
C ILE A 11 -4.65 9.28 17.70
N ARG A 12 -3.51 9.96 17.72
CA ARG A 12 -3.40 11.34 18.21
C ARG A 12 -3.37 12.29 17.03
N LEU A 13 -4.28 13.25 17.00
CA LEU A 13 -4.34 14.30 15.99
C LEU A 13 -3.65 15.55 16.52
N ARG A 14 -2.90 16.24 15.66
CA ARG A 14 -2.37 17.56 16.01
C ARG A 14 -3.52 18.56 16.02
N ALA A 15 -3.70 19.28 17.12
CA ALA A 15 -4.82 20.22 17.29
C ALA A 15 -4.93 21.27 16.17
N SER A 16 -3.81 21.74 15.63
CA SER A 16 -3.75 22.72 14.54
C SER A 16 -3.69 22.11 13.13
N ALA A 17 -3.86 20.79 12.98
CA ALA A 17 -3.89 20.18 11.66
C ALA A 17 -5.27 20.36 11.00
N LEU A 18 -5.26 20.85 9.76
CA LEU A 18 -6.43 20.83 8.89
C LEU A 18 -6.41 19.55 8.05
N PHE A 19 -7.57 18.93 7.91
CA PHE A 19 -7.78 17.68 7.17
C PHE A 19 -8.83 17.91 6.08
N SER A 20 -8.47 17.61 4.84
CA SER A 20 -9.45 17.38 3.78
C SER A 20 -10.20 16.06 4.03
N GLU A 21 -11.31 15.84 3.32
CA GLU A 21 -11.99 14.54 3.37
C GLU A 21 -11.07 13.39 2.94
N LEU A 22 -10.21 13.64 1.95
CA LEU A 22 -9.20 12.68 1.54
C LEU A 22 -8.20 12.38 2.67
N ASP A 23 -7.69 13.40 3.36
CA ASP A 23 -6.78 13.20 4.50
C ASP A 23 -7.45 12.36 5.61
N LYS A 24 -8.74 12.60 5.89
CA LYS A 24 -9.50 11.86 6.92
C LYS A 24 -9.66 10.40 6.53
N ASN A 25 -10.09 10.14 5.29
CA ASN A 25 -10.30 8.79 4.80
C ASN A 25 -8.98 8.02 4.74
N GLN A 26 -7.91 8.67 4.27
CA GLN A 26 -6.57 8.08 4.24
C GLN A 26 -6.13 7.72 5.67
N LEU A 27 -6.30 8.63 6.63
CA LEU A 27 -5.94 8.38 8.03
C LEU A 27 -6.74 7.21 8.63
N LEU A 28 -8.05 7.17 8.38
CA LEU A 28 -8.92 6.11 8.88
C LEU A 28 -8.51 4.75 8.32
N GLN A 29 -8.32 4.65 7.00
CA GLN A 29 -8.01 3.39 6.33
C GLN A 29 -6.58 2.93 6.64
N HIS A 30 -5.60 3.82 6.55
CA HIS A 30 -4.19 3.49 6.75
C HIS A 30 -3.85 3.25 8.23
N GLU A 31 -4.19 4.20 9.10
CA GLU A 31 -3.75 4.14 10.49
C GLU A 31 -4.70 3.32 11.36
N ALA A 32 -6.02 3.56 11.28
CA ALA A 32 -6.97 2.90 12.17
C ALA A 32 -7.24 1.46 11.74
N PHE A 33 -7.67 1.27 10.50
CA PHE A 33 -8.12 -0.04 10.01
C PHE A 33 -7.01 -0.99 9.59
N VAL A 34 -5.76 -0.51 9.51
CA VAL A 34 -4.60 -1.38 9.31
C VAL A 34 -3.68 -1.37 10.53
N HIS A 35 -2.96 -0.28 10.81
CA HIS A 35 -1.91 -0.31 11.85
C HIS A 35 -2.42 -0.55 13.26
N VAL A 36 -3.54 0.09 13.64
CA VAL A 36 -4.18 -0.10 14.95
C VAL A 36 -4.92 -1.43 14.98
N ALA A 37 -5.75 -1.73 13.98
CA ALA A 37 -6.55 -2.96 13.93
C ALA A 37 -5.69 -4.23 14.00
N THR A 38 -4.62 -4.33 13.21
CA THR A 38 -3.71 -5.49 13.25
C THR A 38 -2.95 -5.59 14.57
N ALA A 39 -2.54 -4.46 15.17
CA ALA A 39 -1.93 -4.46 16.49
C ALA A 39 -2.90 -5.00 17.56
N GLN A 40 -4.15 -4.55 17.48
CA GLN A 40 -5.24 -4.95 18.37
C GLN A 40 -5.61 -6.43 18.19
N ASN A 41 -5.69 -6.92 16.96
CA ASN A 41 -5.93 -8.34 16.67
C ASN A 41 -4.78 -9.19 17.20
N GLY A 42 -3.53 -8.80 16.93
CA GLY A 42 -2.34 -9.50 17.38
C GLY A 42 -2.26 -9.56 18.91
N ALA A 43 -2.57 -8.45 19.61
CA ALA A 43 -2.60 -8.40 21.07
C ALA A 43 -3.73 -9.23 21.69
N ARG A 44 -4.77 -9.58 20.92
CA ARG A 44 -5.90 -10.45 21.34
C ARG A 44 -5.67 -11.93 21.07
N GLN A 45 -4.56 -12.31 20.43
CA GLN A 45 -4.26 -13.71 20.16
C GLN A 45 -4.11 -14.49 21.48
N PRO A 46 -4.74 -15.66 21.63
CA PRO A 46 -4.76 -16.38 22.91
C PRO A 46 -3.37 -16.90 23.31
N ASN A 47 -2.57 -17.31 22.32
CA ASN A 47 -1.30 -18.00 22.57
C ASN A 47 -0.05 -17.23 22.05
N LEU A 48 -0.23 -16.17 21.25
CA LEU A 48 0.88 -15.41 20.66
C LEU A 48 0.57 -13.91 20.56
N THR A 49 0.43 -13.26 21.71
CA THR A 49 0.13 -11.82 21.81
C THR A 49 1.21 -10.92 21.21
N SER A 50 2.43 -11.42 21.02
CA SER A 50 3.53 -10.72 20.37
C SER A 50 3.25 -10.38 18.90
N LEU A 51 2.25 -11.01 18.27
CA LEU A 51 1.76 -10.58 16.96
C LEU A 51 1.19 -9.15 16.97
N GLY A 52 0.92 -8.55 18.12
CA GLY A 52 0.55 -7.13 18.22
C GLY A 52 1.74 -6.17 18.05
N LEU A 53 2.98 -6.66 18.14
CA LEU A 53 4.20 -5.84 18.11
C LEU A 53 4.66 -5.57 16.68
N GLY A 54 5.26 -4.38 16.47
CA GLY A 54 5.89 -4.06 15.19
C GLY A 54 7.29 -4.68 15.11
N ALA A 55 7.64 -5.24 13.95
CA ALA A 55 8.98 -5.75 13.69
C ALA A 55 9.46 -5.33 12.29
N PRO A 56 10.78 -5.18 12.05
CA PRO A 56 11.29 -4.87 10.72
C PRO A 56 10.79 -5.85 9.64
N ARG A 57 10.71 -7.14 9.97
CA ARG A 57 10.20 -8.21 9.08
C ARG A 57 8.72 -8.05 8.69
N THR A 58 7.91 -7.36 9.49
CA THR A 58 6.47 -7.19 9.24
C THR A 58 6.13 -5.82 8.66
N THR A 59 7.06 -4.86 8.70
CA THR A 59 6.85 -3.48 8.24
C THR A 59 6.41 -3.44 6.78
N GLN A 60 7.09 -4.16 5.90
CA GLN A 60 6.74 -4.18 4.48
C GLN A 60 5.30 -4.68 4.23
N THR A 61 4.89 -5.75 4.93
CA THR A 61 3.52 -6.26 4.81
C THR A 61 2.50 -5.26 5.35
N GLN A 62 2.76 -4.65 6.52
CA GLN A 62 1.85 -3.67 7.12
C GLN A 62 1.68 -2.41 6.27
N GLU A 63 2.77 -1.80 5.80
CA GLU A 63 2.72 -0.64 4.90
C GLU A 63 2.09 -1.02 3.55
N GLY A 64 2.29 -2.25 3.08
CA GLY A 64 1.64 -2.79 1.89
C GLY A 64 0.12 -2.91 2.03
N ILE A 65 -0.38 -3.48 3.14
CA ILE A 65 -1.82 -3.58 3.42
C ILE A 65 -2.41 -2.16 3.51
N ALA A 66 -1.72 -1.24 4.18
CA ALA A 66 -2.18 0.12 4.37
C ALA A 66 -2.24 0.89 3.03
N THR A 67 -1.23 0.73 2.17
CA THR A 67 -1.22 1.34 0.83
C THR A 67 -2.32 0.76 -0.06
N LEU A 68 -2.55 -0.56 0.01
CA LEU A 68 -3.61 -1.21 -0.75
C LEU A 68 -5.01 -0.79 -0.26
N ALA A 69 -5.19 -0.68 1.06
CA ALA A 69 -6.43 -0.19 1.66
C ALA A 69 -6.78 1.19 1.11
N GLU A 70 -5.80 2.07 0.96
CA GLU A 70 -6.05 3.39 0.41
C GLU A 70 -6.50 3.37 -1.06
N LEU A 71 -5.91 2.49 -1.88
CA LEU A 71 -6.31 2.33 -3.29
C LEU A 71 -7.74 1.80 -3.40
N PHE A 72 -8.08 0.73 -2.69
CA PHE A 72 -9.40 0.09 -2.78
C PHE A 72 -10.52 0.93 -2.18
N THR A 73 -10.19 1.90 -1.33
CA THR A 73 -11.17 2.78 -0.69
C THR A 73 -11.23 4.16 -1.34
N GLY A 74 -10.48 4.39 -2.42
CA GLY A 74 -10.41 5.69 -3.09
C GLY A 74 -9.85 6.81 -2.20
N SER A 75 -9.07 6.45 -1.17
CA SER A 75 -8.45 7.40 -0.25
C SER A 75 -6.99 7.73 -0.60
N MET A 76 -6.53 7.29 -1.78
CA MET A 76 -5.28 7.70 -2.40
C MET A 76 -5.54 8.60 -3.62
N ASP A 77 -4.90 9.76 -3.68
CA ASP A 77 -4.87 10.59 -4.89
C ASP A 77 -3.59 10.37 -5.73
N ILE A 78 -3.62 10.89 -6.97
CA ILE A 78 -2.50 10.77 -7.91
C ILE A 78 -1.22 11.43 -7.37
N ASN A 79 -1.35 12.55 -6.64
CA ASN A 79 -0.21 13.25 -6.07
C ASN A 79 0.49 12.41 -4.99
N ARG A 80 -0.29 11.71 -4.17
CA ARG A 80 0.22 10.79 -3.15
C ARG A 80 0.90 9.58 -3.79
N LEU A 81 0.29 8.99 -4.81
CA LEU A 81 0.91 7.89 -5.55
C LEU A 81 2.23 8.32 -6.19
N ARG A 82 2.24 9.49 -6.86
CA ARG A 82 3.45 10.09 -7.45
C ARG A 82 4.54 10.32 -6.41
N ARG A 83 4.21 10.89 -5.24
CA ARG A 83 5.15 11.07 -4.13
C ARG A 83 5.74 9.76 -3.62
N LEU A 84 4.96 8.68 -3.55
CA LEU A 84 5.46 7.38 -3.13
C LEU A 84 6.43 6.83 -4.19
N ALA A 85 6.04 6.82 -5.46
CA ALA A 85 6.87 6.35 -6.57
C ALA A 85 8.21 7.10 -6.66
N LEU A 86 8.18 8.43 -6.66
CA LEU A 86 9.39 9.25 -6.71
C LEU A 86 10.32 8.98 -5.53
N ARG A 87 9.78 8.72 -4.33
CA ARG A 87 10.62 8.39 -3.16
C ARG A 87 11.28 7.02 -3.25
N VAL A 88 10.63 6.04 -3.88
CA VAL A 88 11.27 4.74 -4.17
C VAL A 88 12.44 4.92 -5.12
N LEU A 89 12.26 5.68 -6.21
CA LEU A 89 13.32 5.99 -7.16
C LEU A 89 14.47 6.77 -6.49
N ALA A 90 14.15 7.77 -5.67
CA ALA A 90 15.14 8.55 -4.95
C ALA A 90 15.95 7.71 -3.94
N VAL A 91 15.31 6.75 -3.25
CA VAL A 91 16.01 5.79 -2.38
C VAL A 91 17.01 4.97 -3.20
N GLN A 92 16.59 4.48 -4.38
CA GLN A 92 17.50 3.75 -5.27
C GLN A 92 18.68 4.63 -5.70
N GLN A 93 18.43 5.85 -6.18
CA GLN A 93 19.48 6.79 -6.59
C GLN A 93 20.48 7.08 -5.45
N ALA A 94 19.98 7.31 -4.23
CA ALA A 94 20.83 7.55 -3.07
C ALA A 94 21.70 6.32 -2.72
N LEU A 95 21.16 5.11 -2.83
CA LEU A 95 21.93 3.87 -2.67
C LEU A 95 22.98 3.69 -3.77
N GLU A 96 22.68 4.15 -4.99
CA GLU A 96 23.58 4.15 -6.15
C GLU A 96 24.63 5.27 -6.12
N GLY A 97 24.62 6.13 -5.11
CA GLY A 97 25.66 7.15 -4.87
C GLY A 97 25.21 8.59 -5.08
N ALA A 98 23.95 8.85 -5.42
CA ALA A 98 23.45 10.22 -5.52
C ALA A 98 23.48 10.91 -4.14
N ASP A 99 23.96 12.14 -4.10
CA ASP A 99 23.99 12.96 -2.88
C ASP A 99 22.65 13.66 -2.60
N PHE A 100 22.55 14.33 -1.46
CA PHE A 100 21.35 15.05 -1.04
C PHE A 100 20.88 16.09 -2.06
N ILE A 101 21.81 16.83 -2.66
CA ILE A 101 21.47 17.91 -3.61
C ILE A 101 20.94 17.30 -4.91
N GLN A 102 21.59 16.27 -5.43
CA GLN A 102 21.16 15.57 -6.64
C GLN A 102 19.76 14.96 -6.48
N VAL A 103 19.48 14.33 -5.34
CA VAL A 103 18.13 13.79 -5.06
C VAL A 103 17.10 14.91 -4.92
N PHE A 104 17.45 16.03 -4.28
CA PHE A 104 16.58 17.20 -4.16
C PHE A 104 16.25 17.82 -5.53
N GLU A 105 17.24 18.01 -6.39
CA GLU A 105 17.06 18.49 -7.76
C GLU A 105 16.21 17.52 -8.59
N GLY A 106 16.36 16.22 -8.37
CA GLY A 106 15.51 15.19 -8.98
C GLY A 106 14.03 15.35 -8.63
N PHE A 107 13.70 15.64 -7.36
CA PHE A 107 12.31 15.92 -6.96
C PHE A 107 11.76 17.22 -7.58
N LEU A 108 12.58 18.26 -7.68
CA LEU A 108 12.21 19.52 -8.34
C LEU A 108 11.93 19.30 -9.83
N ALA A 109 12.82 18.59 -10.54
CA ALA A 109 12.64 18.25 -11.94
C ALA A 109 11.37 17.39 -12.16
N ALA A 110 11.00 16.58 -11.18
CA ALA A 110 9.76 15.82 -11.17
C ALA A 110 8.51 16.65 -10.81
N GLY A 111 8.62 17.97 -10.65
CA GLY A 111 7.52 18.91 -10.48
C GLY A 111 7.03 19.09 -9.03
N GLN A 112 7.78 18.61 -8.02
CA GLN A 112 7.47 18.93 -6.62
C GLN A 112 7.87 20.38 -6.30
N SER A 113 7.17 21.00 -5.35
CA SER A 113 7.60 22.31 -4.80
C SER A 113 8.96 22.19 -4.08
N GLN A 114 9.66 23.31 -3.85
CA GLN A 114 10.90 23.29 -3.07
C GLN A 114 10.71 22.73 -1.66
N GLU A 115 9.63 23.11 -0.98
CA GLU A 115 9.33 22.62 0.37
C GLU A 115 9.06 21.12 0.38
N GLU A 116 8.30 20.62 -0.60
CA GLU A 116 8.01 19.19 -0.74
C GLU A 116 9.26 18.38 -1.11
N SER A 117 10.04 18.87 -2.07
CA SER A 117 11.30 18.26 -2.53
C SER A 117 12.30 18.15 -1.39
N PHE A 118 12.46 19.21 -0.60
CA PHE A 118 13.36 19.20 0.56
C PHE A 118 12.89 18.19 1.60
N ARG A 119 11.59 18.15 1.92
CA ARG A 119 11.03 17.18 2.87
C ARG A 119 11.17 15.74 2.37
N SER A 120 10.94 15.48 1.09
CA SER A 120 11.11 14.18 0.47
C SER A 120 12.58 13.73 0.55
N THR A 121 13.52 14.62 0.22
CA THR A 121 14.96 14.35 0.32
C THR A 121 15.41 14.10 1.76
N GLN A 122 14.97 14.93 2.71
CA GLN A 122 15.24 14.72 4.14
C GLN A 122 14.75 13.35 4.64
N ARG A 123 13.64 12.83 4.09
CA ARG A 123 13.18 11.48 4.44
C ARG A 123 14.10 10.40 3.89
N VAL A 124 14.54 10.54 2.64
CA VAL A 124 15.46 9.59 1.99
C VAL A 124 16.79 9.52 2.75
N PHE A 125 17.31 10.66 3.21
CA PHE A 125 18.60 10.71 3.92
C PHE A 125 18.48 10.65 5.45
N ARG A 126 17.32 10.34 6.00
CA ARG A 126 17.12 10.37 7.46
C ARG A 126 18.02 9.36 8.17
N GLY A 127 19.08 9.85 8.82
CA GLY A 127 20.07 9.00 9.49
C GLY A 127 21.04 8.30 8.53
N ALA A 128 21.13 8.76 7.28
CA ALA A 128 22.06 8.28 6.25
C ALA A 128 23.11 9.37 5.91
N ASP A 129 24.19 8.99 5.22
CA ASP A 129 25.21 9.93 4.76
C ASP A 129 24.67 10.80 3.61
N LEU A 130 24.79 12.12 3.74
CA LEU A 130 24.30 13.09 2.76
C LEU A 130 25.08 13.06 1.43
N ARG A 131 26.24 12.41 1.39
CA ARG A 131 27.10 12.29 0.20
C ARG A 131 26.74 11.10 -0.70
N GLY A 132 25.69 10.36 -0.37
CA GLY A 132 25.24 9.18 -1.12
C GLY A 132 25.83 7.85 -0.62
N GLY A 133 25.45 6.77 -1.28
CA GLY A 133 25.85 5.38 -0.96
C GLY A 133 25.08 4.76 0.21
N SER A 134 24.13 5.48 0.80
CA SER A 134 23.25 4.99 1.86
C SER A 134 21.92 5.74 1.83
N ALA A 135 20.84 5.08 2.27
CA ALA A 135 19.51 5.68 2.32
C ALA A 135 18.65 5.09 3.44
N PHE A 136 17.69 5.86 3.92
CA PHE A 136 16.62 5.40 4.78
C PHE A 136 15.55 4.70 3.94
N THR A 137 15.64 3.38 3.84
CA THR A 137 14.88 2.55 2.88
C THR A 137 13.42 2.32 3.26
N LYS A 138 12.89 2.97 4.30
CA LYS A 138 11.48 2.79 4.72
C LYS A 138 10.51 3.08 3.57
N ASP A 139 10.79 4.09 2.75
CA ASP A 139 9.87 4.47 1.67
C ASP A 139 9.82 3.41 0.53
N ALA A 140 10.82 2.54 0.39
CA ALA A 140 10.77 1.39 -0.52
C ALA A 140 9.77 0.31 -0.07
N ALA A 141 9.48 0.22 1.23
CA ALA A 141 8.58 -0.79 1.78
C ALA A 141 7.12 -0.59 1.33
N TYR A 142 6.70 0.63 0.97
CA TYR A 142 5.32 0.92 0.57
C TYR A 142 4.93 0.25 -0.75
N LEU A 143 5.66 0.52 -1.83
CA LEU A 143 5.31 -0.02 -3.16
C LEU A 143 5.64 -1.50 -3.28
N THR A 144 6.79 -1.95 -2.76
CA THR A 144 7.11 -3.37 -2.75
C THR A 144 6.13 -4.16 -1.86
N GLY A 145 5.74 -3.59 -0.72
CA GLY A 145 4.71 -4.16 0.14
C GLY A 145 3.35 -4.22 -0.52
N LEU A 146 2.94 -3.15 -1.21
CA LEU A 146 1.70 -3.08 -1.99
C LEU A 146 1.65 -4.22 -3.02
N LEU A 147 2.71 -4.36 -3.83
CA LEU A 147 2.81 -5.41 -4.84
C LEU A 147 2.76 -6.80 -4.21
N GLY A 148 3.46 -7.02 -3.09
CA GLY A 148 3.49 -8.29 -2.38
C GLY A 148 2.12 -8.68 -1.80
N VAL A 149 1.44 -7.76 -1.11
CA VAL A 149 0.09 -7.99 -0.56
C VAL A 149 -0.91 -8.22 -1.68
N HIS A 150 -0.90 -7.36 -2.71
CA HIS A 150 -1.77 -7.52 -3.87
C HIS A 150 -1.56 -8.88 -4.56
N THR A 151 -0.32 -9.33 -4.69
CA THR A 151 0.01 -10.64 -5.27
C THR A 151 -0.47 -11.78 -4.41
N LEU A 152 -0.26 -11.72 -3.09
CA LEU A 152 -0.77 -12.74 -2.17
C LEU A 152 -2.30 -12.86 -2.25
N LEU A 153 -3.02 -11.74 -2.29
CA LEU A 153 -4.48 -11.75 -2.40
C LEU A 153 -4.94 -12.34 -3.75
N ARG A 154 -4.24 -12.04 -4.85
CA ARG A 154 -4.51 -12.70 -6.15
C ARG A 154 -4.33 -14.21 -6.10
N ILE A 155 -3.24 -14.66 -5.49
CA ILE A 155 -2.96 -16.10 -5.29
C ILE A 155 -4.04 -16.74 -4.42
N ALA A 156 -4.44 -16.07 -3.32
CA ALA A 156 -5.48 -16.56 -2.43
C ALA A 156 -6.82 -16.77 -3.16
N ILE A 157 -7.19 -15.89 -4.09
CA ILE A 157 -8.41 -16.05 -4.87
C ILE A 157 -8.26 -17.16 -5.92
N ARG A 158 -7.17 -17.14 -6.68
CA ARG A 158 -6.88 -18.14 -7.72
C ARG A 158 -6.90 -19.57 -7.16
N ASP A 159 -6.29 -19.75 -5.98
CA ASP A 159 -6.12 -21.06 -5.35
C ASP A 159 -7.30 -21.41 -4.41
N ASN A 160 -8.35 -20.59 -4.37
CA ASN A 160 -9.53 -20.75 -3.52
C ASN A 160 -9.17 -20.88 -2.01
N ARG A 161 -8.28 -20.00 -1.54
CA ARG A 161 -7.77 -19.88 -0.17
C ARG A 161 -8.19 -18.53 0.47
N PRO A 162 -9.49 -18.18 0.55
CA PRO A 162 -9.94 -16.88 1.05
C PRO A 162 -9.58 -16.63 2.53
N GLU A 163 -9.30 -17.68 3.31
CA GLU A 163 -8.88 -17.57 4.71
C GLU A 163 -7.53 -16.84 4.87
N LEU A 164 -6.66 -16.85 3.85
CA LEU A 164 -5.41 -16.10 3.86
C LEU A 164 -5.64 -14.58 3.96
N VAL A 165 -6.78 -14.09 3.46
CA VAL A 165 -7.20 -12.70 3.65
C VAL A 165 -7.39 -12.42 5.14
N GLY A 166 -8.10 -13.30 5.85
CA GLY A 166 -8.28 -13.18 7.30
C GLY A 166 -6.95 -13.25 8.06
N HIS A 167 -6.08 -14.20 7.69
CA HIS A 167 -4.77 -14.36 8.33
C HIS A 167 -3.93 -13.08 8.25
N LEU A 168 -3.95 -12.33 7.14
CA LEU A 168 -3.22 -11.06 7.00
C LEU A 168 -3.57 -10.03 8.08
N PHE A 169 -4.79 -10.08 8.60
CA PHE A 169 -5.27 -9.13 9.61
C PHE A 169 -5.25 -9.69 11.03
N ALA A 170 -4.99 -10.99 11.22
CA ALA A 170 -5.00 -11.64 12.54
C ALA A 170 -3.94 -11.06 13.50
N GLY A 171 -2.94 -10.37 12.96
CA GLY A 171 -1.91 -9.66 13.70
C GLY A 171 -0.95 -8.97 12.73
N ARG A 172 0.20 -8.53 13.25
CA ARG A 172 1.30 -8.04 12.42
C ARG A 172 2.13 -9.23 11.96
N LEU A 173 1.77 -9.77 10.79
CA LEU A 173 2.44 -10.89 10.15
C LEU A 173 3.22 -10.42 8.92
N SER A 174 4.28 -11.14 8.56
CA SER A 174 4.84 -11.03 7.22
C SER A 174 4.00 -11.85 6.24
N LEU A 175 4.08 -11.55 4.94
CA LEU A 175 3.39 -12.31 3.88
C LEU A 175 3.67 -13.82 3.98
N GLY A 176 4.91 -14.21 4.31
CA GLY A 176 5.28 -15.61 4.46
C GLY A 176 4.65 -16.26 5.70
N ASP A 177 4.45 -15.52 6.78
CA ASP A 177 3.83 -16.06 8.00
C ASP A 177 2.34 -16.33 7.81
N THR A 178 1.65 -15.50 7.01
CA THR A 178 0.23 -15.71 6.66
C THR A 178 -0.03 -17.10 6.09
N VAL A 179 0.94 -17.64 5.34
CA VAL A 179 0.88 -18.99 4.77
C VAL A 179 1.46 -20.02 5.73
N ARG A 180 2.67 -19.78 6.28
CA ARG A 180 3.39 -20.75 7.13
C ARG A 180 2.65 -21.08 8.43
N LEU A 181 1.89 -20.13 8.98
CA LEU A 181 1.15 -20.31 10.22
C LEU A 181 -0.28 -20.84 10.00
N ALA A 182 -0.69 -21.14 8.76
CA ALA A 182 -2.03 -21.66 8.46
C ALA A 182 -2.43 -22.87 9.34
N PRO A 183 -1.57 -23.89 9.60
CA PRO A 183 -1.93 -25.00 10.48
C PRO A 183 -2.24 -24.57 11.93
N LEU A 184 -1.66 -23.46 12.40
CA LEU A 184 -1.96 -22.92 13.74
C LEU A 184 -3.33 -22.23 13.79
N PHE A 185 -3.78 -21.63 12.68
CA PHE A 185 -5.15 -21.13 12.57
C PHE A 185 -6.16 -22.28 12.50
N GLU A 186 -5.86 -23.31 11.71
CA GLU A 186 -6.70 -24.51 11.54
C GLU A 186 -6.90 -25.27 12.86
N SER A 187 -5.84 -25.44 13.65
CA SER A 187 -5.91 -26.04 14.99
C SER A 187 -6.56 -25.14 16.05
N GLY A 188 -6.81 -23.87 15.73
CA GLY A 188 -7.36 -22.88 16.65
C GLY A 188 -6.36 -22.34 17.68
N TRP A 189 -5.07 -22.67 17.56
CA TRP A 189 -4.00 -22.11 18.39
C TRP A 189 -3.79 -20.62 18.10
N LEU A 190 -3.88 -20.21 16.83
CA LEU A 190 -4.13 -18.82 16.42
C LEU A 190 -5.62 -18.65 16.10
N LYS A 191 -6.12 -17.43 16.31
CA LYS A 191 -7.50 -17.04 15.96
C LYS A 191 -7.49 -16.04 14.82
N GLY A 192 -8.54 -16.05 14.01
CA GLY A 192 -8.77 -15.04 12.99
C GLY A 192 -8.89 -13.62 13.59
N PRO A 193 -8.89 -12.58 12.74
CA PRO A 193 -8.99 -11.19 13.18
C PRO A 193 -10.33 -10.90 13.84
N THR A 194 -10.33 -10.10 14.90
CA THR A 194 -11.55 -9.49 15.46
C THR A 194 -11.97 -8.28 14.64
N TYR A 195 -11.01 -7.46 14.23
CA TYR A 195 -11.21 -6.27 13.42
C TYR A 195 -10.73 -6.54 11.99
N LEU A 196 -11.66 -6.53 11.03
CA LEU A 196 -11.38 -6.67 9.61
C LEU A 196 -11.99 -5.48 8.86
N PRO A 197 -11.24 -4.77 8.00
CA PRO A 197 -11.78 -3.66 7.22
C PRO A 197 -12.85 -4.13 6.24
N ALA A 198 -13.85 -3.29 5.98
CA ALA A 198 -14.98 -3.61 5.09
C ALA A 198 -14.54 -4.08 3.69
N TRP A 199 -13.51 -3.44 3.13
CA TRP A 199 -12.98 -3.80 1.81
C TRP A 199 -12.34 -5.19 1.79
N ALA A 200 -11.80 -5.66 2.92
CA ALA A 200 -11.16 -6.96 3.06
C ALA A 200 -12.15 -8.06 3.46
N SER A 201 -13.27 -7.70 4.11
CA SER A 201 -14.32 -8.65 4.47
C SER A 201 -15.24 -9.02 3.31
N ASP A 202 -15.46 -8.13 2.34
CA ASP A 202 -16.25 -8.46 1.14
C ASP A 202 -15.37 -9.11 0.07
N LEU A 203 -15.28 -10.44 0.10
CA LEU A 203 -14.49 -11.23 -0.84
C LEU A 203 -14.94 -11.04 -2.30
N ARG A 204 -16.20 -10.68 -2.56
CA ARG A 204 -16.69 -10.45 -3.94
C ARG A 204 -16.11 -9.17 -4.50
N LEU A 205 -16.15 -8.09 -3.71
CA LEU A 205 -15.54 -6.82 -4.07
C LEU A 205 -14.03 -6.97 -4.25
N LEU A 206 -13.38 -7.69 -3.34
CA LEU A 206 -11.96 -7.98 -3.43
C LEU A 206 -11.62 -8.77 -4.71
N ALA A 207 -12.37 -9.83 -5.01
CA ALA A 207 -12.20 -10.61 -6.23
C ALA A 207 -12.39 -9.79 -7.50
N ALA A 208 -13.44 -8.98 -7.56
CA ALA A 208 -13.71 -8.11 -8.70
C ALA A 208 -12.55 -7.14 -8.97
N ASN A 209 -12.06 -6.45 -7.93
CA ASN A 209 -10.92 -5.51 -8.07
C ASN A 209 -9.64 -6.22 -8.51
N LEU A 210 -9.34 -7.39 -7.94
CA LEU A 210 -8.12 -8.12 -8.25
C LEU A 210 -8.16 -8.77 -9.64
N ALA A 211 -9.33 -9.26 -10.07
CA ALA A 211 -9.55 -9.78 -11.41
C ALA A 211 -9.43 -8.66 -12.45
N PHE A 212 -10.06 -7.50 -12.19
CA PHE A 212 -9.94 -6.33 -13.06
C PHE A 212 -8.48 -5.85 -13.19
N SER A 213 -7.76 -5.76 -12.08
CA SER A 213 -6.32 -5.42 -12.09
C SER A 213 -5.50 -6.41 -12.91
N ALA A 214 -5.78 -7.71 -12.80
CA ALA A 214 -5.09 -8.75 -13.58
C ALA A 214 -5.39 -8.65 -15.08
N PHE A 215 -6.63 -8.37 -15.45
CA PHE A 215 -7.06 -8.19 -16.83
C PHE A 215 -6.39 -6.96 -17.46
N ILE A 216 -6.46 -5.79 -16.80
CA ILE A 216 -5.85 -4.55 -17.31
C ILE A 216 -4.34 -4.70 -17.49
N ALA A 217 -3.66 -5.44 -16.62
CA ALA A 217 -2.22 -5.69 -16.75
C ALA A 217 -1.83 -6.51 -17.99
N GLN A 218 -2.78 -7.15 -18.67
CA GLN A 218 -2.54 -7.87 -19.93
C GLN A 218 -2.76 -7.00 -21.17
N ILE A 219 -3.34 -5.80 -21.01
CA ILE A 219 -3.59 -4.88 -22.11
C ILE A 219 -2.27 -4.20 -22.49
N LYS A 220 -1.85 -4.44 -23.73
CA LYS A 220 -0.67 -3.84 -24.35
C LYS A 220 -1.06 -2.51 -25.00
N LEU A 221 -0.74 -1.40 -24.35
CA LEU A 221 -1.04 -0.05 -24.88
C LEU A 221 -0.11 0.35 -26.03
N ASP A 222 1.02 -0.33 -26.21
CA ASP A 222 1.95 -0.14 -27.33
C ASP A 222 1.35 -0.52 -28.69
N VAL A 223 0.26 -1.28 -28.71
CA VAL A 223 -0.52 -1.61 -29.92
C VAL A 223 -1.86 -0.88 -29.99
N LEU A 224 -2.15 0.01 -29.04
CA LEU A 224 -3.40 0.78 -28.96
C LEU A 224 -3.08 2.28 -29.02
N ASP A 225 -3.21 2.87 -30.20
CA ASP A 225 -3.14 4.32 -30.37
C ASP A 225 -4.54 4.92 -30.61
N LEU A 226 -4.59 6.25 -30.71
CA LEU A 226 -5.85 6.98 -30.91
C LEU A 226 -6.50 6.64 -32.26
N GLU A 227 -5.71 6.28 -33.28
CA GLU A 227 -6.23 5.93 -34.60
C GLU A 227 -6.91 4.57 -34.56
N VAL A 228 -6.30 3.57 -33.92
CA VAL A 228 -6.89 2.24 -33.67
C VAL A 228 -8.15 2.35 -32.84
N PHE A 229 -8.16 3.22 -31.82
CA PHE A 229 -9.35 3.45 -31.00
C PHE A 229 -10.49 4.10 -31.79
N MET A 230 -10.18 5.11 -32.60
CA MET A 230 -11.16 5.76 -33.47
C MET A 230 -11.74 4.80 -34.51
N ALA A 231 -10.91 4.01 -35.18
CA ALA A 231 -11.36 3.02 -36.15
C ALA A 231 -12.30 1.97 -35.53
N PHE A 232 -11.97 1.49 -34.32
CA PHE A 232 -12.84 0.59 -33.57
C PHE A 232 -14.18 1.25 -33.21
N ALA A 233 -14.16 2.52 -32.77
CA ALA A 233 -15.37 3.26 -32.42
C ALA A 233 -16.28 3.48 -33.64
N GLU A 234 -15.73 3.87 -34.79
CA GLU A 234 -16.47 4.06 -36.04
C GLU A 234 -17.11 2.76 -36.55
N GLU A 235 -16.39 1.64 -36.44
CA GLU A 235 -16.92 0.31 -36.81
C GLU A 235 -18.15 -0.07 -35.94
N HIS A 236 -18.12 0.21 -34.64
CA HIS A 236 -19.18 -0.17 -33.70
C HIS A 236 -20.32 0.85 -33.55
N GLU A 237 -20.12 2.11 -33.93
CA GLU A 237 -21.21 3.09 -34.07
C GLU A 237 -22.10 2.78 -35.28
N SER A 238 -21.54 2.18 -36.33
CA SER A 238 -22.29 1.75 -37.52
C SER A 238 -23.24 0.58 -37.23
N ASP A 239 -22.85 -0.33 -36.33
CA ASP A 239 -23.69 -1.46 -35.89
C ASP A 239 -24.81 -1.01 -34.92
N ALA A 240 -24.55 -0.01 -34.08
CA ALA A 240 -25.54 0.51 -33.14
C ALA A 240 -26.62 1.38 -33.80
N SER A 241 -26.36 1.91 -34.99
CA SER A 241 -27.31 2.70 -35.79
C SER A 241 -28.10 1.87 -36.82
N ALA A 242 -27.82 0.57 -36.92
CA ALA A 242 -28.50 -0.39 -37.79
C ALA A 242 -29.58 -1.25 -37.09
N GLN A 243 -29.85 -1.01 -35.79
CA GLN A 243 -30.98 -1.56 -35.03
C GLN A 243 -32.05 -0.50 -34.75
#